data_AF-A0A6P0XDI1-F1
#
_entry.id   AF-A0A6P0XDI1-F1
#
_cell.length_a   1.000
_cell.length_b   1.000
_cell.length_c   1.000
_cell.angle_alpha   90.00
_cell.angle_beta   90.00
_cell.angle_gamma   90.00
#
_symmetry.space_group_name_H-M   'P 1'
#
loop_
_entity.id
_entity.type
_entity.pdbx_description
1 polymer ?
#
loop_
_entity_poly.entity_id
_entity_poly.type
_entity_poly.pdbx_seq_one_letter_code
_entity_poly.pdbx_strand_id
1 'polypeptide(L)'
;MTEHLTISNTPPEHPGMNFALLRQEGIKHIERLAGKLWTDYNTHDPGITILEQLCYAITDLSYRLDFEMKDLLASSPGENRKQFYTAREILTINPLTINDYRKLLIDIDGVKNAWLEPIQNSQPPIYHNLSRHTLTFQEDVNNQRVNLNGLYRVKIDKEKDIFDDASLIEKVKTKLQQHRNLCEDFAKVEILPIEEITINAEIEVEEGFDGNELMAKFYWGIDNFISPQLQFFTLKELLEQGKTPEEIFDGVPLEHGFIDDEQINSFIKKKELYTSDLIRIILDIEGIKTVKTLRISSSRLSQSEEWVLSLDPDSTPQLKDIGRLINEKNIIFYKGQIPGNINETKVKSHLQLLQQKNTKLPSTRQTEDIPIPVGQYRELSDYESIQNDFPVTYGIGEIGLPLSASPQRKAQ
;
A
#
# COMPACT_ATOMS: atom_id res chain seq x y z
N MET A 1 8.14 -4.07 -40.20
CA MET A 1 8.02 -5.35 -40.94
C MET A 1 6.60 -5.80 -40.76
N THR A 2 5.84 -5.93 -41.84
CA THR A 2 4.47 -6.46 -41.82
C THR A 2 4.56 -7.96 -41.58
N GLU A 3 4.14 -8.43 -40.41
CA GLU A 3 3.97 -9.86 -40.16
C GLU A 3 2.91 -10.41 -41.11
N HIS A 4 3.30 -11.38 -41.93
CA HIS A 4 2.35 -12.11 -42.75
C HIS A 4 1.60 -13.10 -41.84
N LEU A 5 0.35 -12.77 -41.51
CA LEU A 5 -0.58 -13.68 -40.87
C LEU A 5 -0.70 -14.95 -41.73
N THR A 6 -0.23 -16.07 -41.21
CA THR A 6 -0.27 -17.37 -41.88
C THR A 6 -1.31 -18.22 -41.15
N ILE A 7 -2.30 -18.75 -41.87
CA ILE A 7 -3.28 -19.67 -41.28
C ILE A 7 -2.59 -21.03 -41.11
N SER A 8 -2.56 -21.54 -39.88
CA SER A 8 -1.98 -22.86 -39.60
C SER A 8 -2.89 -23.98 -40.13
N ASN A 9 -2.28 -25.03 -40.66
CA ASN A 9 -2.97 -26.27 -41.02
C ASN A 9 -3.10 -27.25 -39.83
N THR A 10 -2.57 -26.89 -38.67
CA THR A 10 -2.72 -27.69 -37.44
C THR A 10 -4.18 -27.65 -36.98
N PRO A 11 -4.77 -28.79 -36.58
CA PRO A 11 -6.09 -28.79 -35.97
C PRO A 11 -6.15 -27.86 -34.75
N PRO A 12 -7.28 -27.20 -34.47
CA PRO A 12 -7.46 -26.44 -33.25
C PRO A 12 -7.19 -27.30 -32.01
N GLU A 13 -6.53 -26.73 -30.99
CA GLU A 13 -6.23 -27.45 -29.75
C GLU A 13 -7.50 -27.80 -28.99
N HIS A 14 -8.51 -26.92 -29.00
CA HIS A 14 -9.79 -27.16 -28.34
C HIS A 14 -10.67 -28.12 -29.17
N PRO A 15 -11.06 -29.30 -28.65
CA PRO A 15 -11.86 -30.28 -29.39
C PRO A 15 -13.18 -29.74 -29.93
N GLY A 16 -13.80 -28.82 -29.19
CA GLY A 16 -15.04 -28.15 -29.59
C GLY A 16 -14.89 -27.24 -30.81
N MET A 17 -13.67 -26.83 -31.17
CA MET A 17 -13.41 -26.08 -32.42
C MET A 17 -13.06 -26.98 -33.61
N ASN A 18 -12.92 -28.29 -33.39
CA ASN A 18 -12.58 -29.23 -34.43
C ASN A 18 -13.86 -29.81 -35.04
N PHE A 19 -14.35 -29.15 -36.10
CA PHE A 19 -15.56 -29.58 -36.82
C PHE A 19 -15.53 -31.05 -37.25
N ALA A 20 -14.40 -31.53 -37.78
CA ALA A 20 -14.26 -32.90 -38.26
C ALA A 20 -14.41 -33.92 -37.11
N LEU A 21 -13.82 -33.60 -35.95
CA LEU A 21 -13.97 -34.40 -34.73
C LEU A 21 -15.42 -34.39 -34.24
N LEU A 22 -16.05 -33.22 -34.16
CA LEU A 22 -17.46 -33.10 -33.74
C LEU A 22 -18.39 -33.93 -34.63
N ARG A 23 -18.19 -33.86 -35.95
CA ARG A 23 -18.95 -34.63 -36.93
C ARG A 23 -18.73 -36.14 -36.74
N GLN A 24 -17.48 -36.55 -36.54
CA GLN A 24 -17.14 -37.96 -36.30
C GLN A 24 -17.83 -38.49 -35.04
N GLU A 25 -17.78 -37.74 -33.94
CA GLU A 25 -18.47 -38.11 -32.69
C GLU A 25 -19.99 -38.12 -32.88
N GLY A 26 -20.56 -37.12 -33.56
CA GLY A 26 -21.98 -37.05 -33.89
C GLY A 26 -22.47 -38.29 -34.64
N ILE A 27 -21.72 -38.75 -35.64
CA ILE A 27 -22.05 -39.99 -36.38
C ILE A 27 -21.98 -41.22 -35.46
N LYS A 28 -20.94 -41.35 -34.63
CA LYS A 28 -20.87 -42.44 -33.63
C LYS A 28 -22.08 -42.45 -32.70
N HIS A 29 -22.57 -41.27 -32.30
CA HIS A 29 -23.78 -41.14 -31.49
C HIS A 29 -25.03 -41.64 -32.25
N ILE A 30 -25.18 -41.29 -33.52
CA ILE A 30 -26.28 -41.77 -34.39
C ILE A 30 -26.21 -43.29 -34.56
N GLU A 31 -25.04 -43.83 -34.90
CA GLU A 31 -24.81 -45.28 -35.07
C GLU A 31 -25.22 -46.06 -33.83
N ARG A 32 -24.81 -45.60 -32.65
CA ARG A 32 -25.10 -46.24 -31.37
C ARG A 32 -26.60 -46.23 -31.04
N LEU A 33 -27.30 -45.14 -31.32
CA LEU A 33 -28.70 -44.94 -30.93
C LEU A 33 -29.68 -45.50 -31.97
N ALA A 34 -29.38 -45.33 -33.26
CA ALA A 34 -30.30 -45.53 -34.36
C ALA A 34 -29.72 -46.37 -35.51
N GLY A 35 -28.53 -46.96 -35.38
CA GLY A 35 -27.86 -47.69 -36.48
C GLY A 35 -28.59 -48.92 -37.02
N LYS A 36 -29.67 -49.38 -36.36
CA LYS A 36 -30.58 -50.41 -36.92
C LYS A 36 -31.65 -49.86 -37.87
N LEU A 37 -31.97 -48.56 -37.76
CA LEU A 37 -33.04 -47.88 -38.50
C LEU A 37 -32.48 -46.90 -39.53
N TRP A 38 -31.40 -46.20 -39.19
CA TRP A 38 -30.76 -45.21 -40.05
C TRP A 38 -29.32 -45.63 -40.29
N THR A 39 -29.02 -46.08 -41.51
CA THR A 39 -27.72 -46.67 -41.90
C THR A 39 -26.96 -45.85 -42.95
N ASP A 40 -27.56 -44.79 -43.48
CA ASP A 40 -26.94 -43.90 -44.46
C ASP A 40 -26.40 -42.65 -43.77
N TYR A 41 -25.08 -42.49 -43.76
CA TYR A 41 -24.40 -41.35 -43.11
C TYR A 41 -23.65 -40.47 -44.12
N ASN A 42 -24.05 -40.53 -45.38
CA ASN A 42 -23.47 -39.74 -46.44
C ASN A 42 -23.99 -38.29 -46.44
N THR A 43 -23.27 -37.41 -47.12
CA THR A 43 -23.57 -35.96 -47.17
C THR A 43 -24.87 -35.58 -47.87
N HIS A 44 -25.49 -36.51 -48.61
CA HIS A 44 -26.78 -36.27 -49.26
C HIS A 44 -27.98 -36.53 -48.34
N ASP A 45 -27.75 -37.16 -47.18
CA ASP A 45 -28.78 -37.42 -46.18
C ASP A 45 -29.11 -36.10 -45.42
N PRO A 46 -30.38 -35.67 -45.38
CA PRO A 46 -30.75 -34.45 -44.68
C PRO A 46 -30.46 -34.43 -43.18
N GLY A 47 -30.53 -35.57 -42.51
CA GLY A 47 -30.20 -35.69 -41.10
C GLY A 47 -28.70 -35.50 -40.84
N ILE A 48 -27.84 -35.91 -41.78
CA ILE A 48 -26.40 -35.62 -41.70
C ILE A 48 -26.13 -34.15 -41.97
N THR A 49 -26.85 -33.51 -42.89
CA THR A 49 -26.77 -32.05 -43.06
C THR A 49 -27.15 -31.32 -41.77
N ILE A 50 -28.21 -31.74 -41.05
CA ILE A 50 -28.59 -31.17 -39.75
C ILE A 50 -27.46 -31.35 -38.72
N LEU A 51 -26.85 -32.54 -38.67
CA LEU A 51 -25.72 -32.79 -37.77
C LEU A 51 -24.54 -31.87 -38.08
N GLU A 52 -24.22 -31.65 -39.35
CA GLU A 52 -23.14 -30.75 -39.77
C GLU A 52 -23.41 -29.31 -39.33
N GLN A 53 -24.65 -28.82 -39.45
CA GLN A 53 -25.02 -27.48 -38.95
C GLN A 53 -24.89 -27.39 -37.42
N LEU A 54 -25.27 -28.45 -36.69
CA LEU A 54 -25.04 -28.51 -35.25
C LEU A 54 -23.55 -28.49 -34.90
N CYS A 55 -22.70 -29.21 -35.65
CA CYS A 55 -21.26 -29.20 -35.45
C CYS A 55 -20.66 -27.81 -35.68
N TYR A 56 -21.15 -27.08 -36.69
CA TYR A 56 -20.75 -25.70 -36.93
C TYR A 56 -21.15 -24.78 -35.77
N ALA A 57 -22.40 -24.90 -35.29
CA ALA A 57 -22.87 -24.13 -34.13
C ALA A 57 -22.01 -24.34 -32.88
N ILE A 58 -21.63 -25.59 -32.60
CA ILE A 58 -20.75 -25.94 -31.48
C ILE A 58 -19.34 -25.38 -31.70
N THR A 59 -18.86 -25.38 -32.95
CA THR A 59 -17.57 -24.81 -33.33
C THR A 59 -17.53 -23.31 -33.08
N ASP A 60 -18.54 -22.56 -33.53
CA ASP A 60 -18.65 -21.12 -33.30
C ASP A 60 -18.78 -20.79 -31.81
N LEU A 61 -19.63 -21.54 -31.07
CA LEU A 61 -19.76 -21.36 -29.63
C LEU A 61 -18.42 -21.62 -28.91
N SER A 62 -17.72 -22.69 -29.26
CA SER A 62 -16.42 -23.02 -28.67
C SER A 62 -15.38 -21.93 -28.96
N TYR A 63 -15.37 -21.39 -30.18
CA TYR A 63 -14.53 -20.25 -30.54
C TYR A 63 -14.80 -19.03 -29.67
N ARG A 64 -16.08 -18.67 -29.47
CA ARG A 64 -16.47 -17.53 -28.62
C ARG A 64 -16.08 -17.72 -27.15
N LEU A 65 -16.10 -18.95 -26.65
CA LEU A 65 -15.75 -19.27 -25.26
C LEU A 65 -14.24 -19.27 -24.98
N ASP A 66 -13.41 -19.30 -26.02
CA ASP A 66 -11.95 -19.41 -25.91
C ASP A 66 -11.23 -18.05 -25.84
N PHE A 67 -11.97 -16.94 -25.94
CA PHE A 67 -11.37 -15.63 -25.69
C PHE A 67 -10.81 -15.53 -24.27
N GLU A 68 -9.78 -14.69 -24.10
CA GLU A 68 -9.20 -14.45 -22.77
C GLU A 68 -10.26 -13.95 -21.80
N MET A 69 -10.20 -14.38 -20.53
CA MET A 69 -11.22 -14.03 -19.52
C MET A 69 -11.45 -12.52 -19.38
N LYS A 70 -10.39 -11.72 -19.52
CA LYS A 70 -10.48 -10.26 -19.49
C LYS A 70 -11.33 -9.70 -20.65
N ASP A 71 -11.33 -10.35 -21.81
CA ASP A 71 -12.11 -9.95 -22.99
C ASP A 71 -13.56 -10.42 -22.85
N LEU A 72 -13.78 -11.64 -22.36
CA LEU A 72 -15.13 -12.16 -22.07
C LEU A 72 -15.88 -11.31 -21.04
N LEU A 73 -15.15 -10.74 -20.08
CA LEU A 73 -15.71 -9.90 -19.04
C LEU A 73 -15.63 -8.40 -19.38
N ALA A 74 -15.06 -8.00 -20.50
CA ALA A 74 -14.93 -6.59 -20.85
C ALA A 74 -16.31 -5.93 -21.04
N SER A 75 -16.50 -4.74 -20.45
CA SER A 75 -17.73 -3.95 -20.62
C SER A 75 -17.87 -3.42 -22.04
N SER A 76 -19.12 -3.20 -22.47
CA SER A 76 -19.40 -2.59 -23.77
C SER A 76 -18.87 -1.15 -23.86
N PRO A 77 -18.42 -0.69 -25.05
CA PRO A 77 -17.93 0.67 -25.23
C PRO A 77 -18.99 1.69 -24.80
N GLY A 78 -18.65 2.54 -23.83
CA GLY A 78 -19.56 3.57 -23.29
C GLY A 78 -20.23 3.21 -21.98
N GLU A 79 -20.17 1.95 -21.53
CA GLU A 79 -20.57 1.57 -20.17
C GLU A 79 -19.41 1.78 -19.19
N ASN A 80 -19.51 2.83 -18.37
CA ASN A 80 -18.52 3.11 -17.33
C ASN A 80 -18.97 2.53 -15.97
N ARG A 81 -19.10 1.19 -15.91
CA ARG A 81 -19.43 0.48 -14.67
C ARG A 81 -18.17 -0.08 -14.03
N LYS A 82 -17.99 0.21 -12.74
CA LYS A 82 -16.99 -0.48 -11.92
C LYS A 82 -17.43 -1.94 -11.75
N GLN A 83 -16.71 -2.84 -12.42
CA GLN A 83 -17.09 -4.26 -12.49
C GLN A 83 -16.47 -5.11 -11.38
N PHE A 84 -15.25 -4.78 -10.97
CA PHE A 84 -14.51 -5.51 -9.95
C PHE A 84 -14.09 -4.56 -8.83
N TYR A 85 -14.04 -5.11 -7.62
CA TYR A 85 -13.36 -4.46 -6.51
C TYR A 85 -11.85 -4.53 -6.72
N THR A 86 -11.15 -3.50 -6.29
CA THR A 86 -9.69 -3.48 -6.30
C THR A 86 -9.14 -4.14 -5.03
N ALA A 87 -7.85 -4.50 -5.02
CA ALA A 87 -7.23 -5.12 -3.85
C ALA A 87 -7.36 -4.23 -2.62
N ARG A 88 -7.14 -2.93 -2.80
CA ARG A 88 -7.30 -1.92 -1.74
C ARG A 88 -8.70 -1.88 -1.15
N GLU A 89 -9.75 -2.17 -1.92
CA GLU A 89 -11.14 -2.13 -1.40
C GLU A 89 -11.53 -3.33 -0.56
N ILE A 90 -10.93 -4.50 -0.83
CA ILE A 90 -11.35 -5.75 -0.20
C ILE A 90 -10.34 -6.28 0.83
N LEU A 91 -9.07 -5.92 0.70
CA LEU A 91 -8.01 -6.39 1.60
C LEU A 91 -7.74 -5.42 2.76
N THR A 92 -7.98 -4.11 2.54
CA THR A 92 -7.78 -3.14 3.63
C THR A 92 -8.91 -3.21 4.65
N ILE A 93 -8.59 -2.86 5.89
CA ILE A 93 -9.50 -2.89 7.03
C ILE A 93 -9.51 -1.55 7.77
N ASN A 94 -10.53 -1.34 8.59
CA ASN A 94 -10.57 -0.19 9.51
C ASN A 94 -9.50 -0.34 10.60
N PRO A 95 -8.95 0.76 11.13
CA PRO A 95 -7.95 0.72 12.18
C PRO A 95 -8.51 0.10 13.46
N LEU A 96 -7.82 -0.90 13.99
CA LEU A 96 -8.20 -1.56 15.24
C LEU A 96 -7.06 -1.56 16.27
N THR A 97 -5.82 -1.71 15.80
CA THR A 97 -4.65 -1.76 16.67
C THR A 97 -4.04 -0.37 16.89
N ILE A 98 -3.20 -0.24 17.92
CA ILE A 98 -2.41 0.98 18.17
C ILE A 98 -1.55 1.33 16.93
N ASN A 99 -1.00 0.31 16.25
CA ASN A 99 -0.19 0.52 15.07
C ASN A 99 -1.03 0.97 13.87
N ASP A 100 -2.26 0.49 13.71
CA ASP A 100 -3.15 0.96 12.64
C ASP A 100 -3.47 2.45 12.80
N TYR A 101 -3.84 2.88 14.01
CA TYR A 101 -4.05 4.29 14.30
C TYR A 101 -2.77 5.10 14.14
N ARG A 102 -1.62 4.53 14.50
CA ARG A 102 -0.34 5.19 14.29
C ARG A 102 -0.06 5.41 12.80
N LYS A 103 -0.21 4.38 11.94
CA LYS A 103 -0.10 4.49 10.47
C LYS A 103 -1.07 5.55 9.93
N LEU A 104 -2.34 5.50 10.35
CA LEU A 104 -3.38 6.45 9.97
C LEU A 104 -3.02 7.91 10.31
N LEU A 105 -2.36 8.14 11.45
CA LEU A 105 -1.96 9.47 11.88
C LEU A 105 -0.70 9.97 11.17
N ILE A 106 0.28 9.10 10.92
CA ILE A 106 1.51 9.43 10.18
C ILE A 106 1.19 9.79 8.72
N ASP A 107 0.13 9.22 8.16
CA ASP A 107 -0.36 9.54 6.82
C ASP A 107 -1.01 10.95 6.72
N ILE A 108 -1.09 11.71 7.82
CA ILE A 108 -1.56 13.10 7.80
C ILE A 108 -0.37 14.04 7.58
N ASP A 109 -0.44 14.87 6.54
CA ASP A 109 0.54 15.93 6.27
C ASP A 109 0.87 16.75 7.53
N GLY A 110 2.15 16.82 7.88
CA GLY A 110 2.67 17.53 9.04
C GLY A 110 2.82 16.67 10.31
N VAL A 111 2.34 15.43 10.31
CA VAL A 111 2.61 14.45 11.37
C VAL A 111 3.84 13.64 11.01
N LYS A 112 4.93 13.83 11.75
CA LYS A 112 6.15 13.03 11.59
C LYS A 112 6.00 11.65 12.23
N ASN A 113 5.41 11.59 13.42
CA ASN A 113 5.14 10.36 14.15
C ASN A 113 3.99 10.55 15.14
N ALA A 114 3.38 9.47 15.59
CA ALA A 114 2.33 9.51 16.58
C ALA A 114 2.40 8.31 17.53
N TRP A 115 1.87 8.48 18.73
CA TRP A 115 1.70 7.40 19.71
C TRP A 115 0.33 7.49 20.35
N LEU A 116 -0.30 6.33 20.54
CA LEU A 116 -1.54 6.19 21.28
C LEU A 116 -1.27 5.40 22.55
N GLU A 117 -1.67 5.97 23.69
CA GLU A 117 -1.49 5.37 25.01
C GLU A 117 -2.84 5.29 25.74
N PRO A 118 -3.23 4.13 26.28
CA PRO A 118 -4.42 4.02 27.11
C PRO A 118 -4.31 4.90 28.37
N ILE A 119 -5.36 5.64 28.68
CA ILE A 119 -5.42 6.49 29.86
C ILE A 119 -5.67 5.64 31.10
N GLN A 120 -4.71 5.66 32.02
CA GLN A 120 -4.79 4.99 33.32
C GLN A 120 -5.52 5.81 34.39
N ASN A 121 -5.81 7.09 34.10
CA ASN A 121 -6.39 8.04 35.03
C ASN A 121 -7.46 8.91 34.33
N SER A 122 -8.65 8.35 34.11
CA SER A 122 -9.76 9.06 33.47
C SER A 122 -10.12 10.34 34.23
N GLN A 123 -10.50 11.37 33.47
CA GLN A 123 -10.95 12.66 33.97
C GLN A 123 -12.35 12.97 33.42
N PRO A 124 -13.27 13.50 34.25
CA PRO A 124 -13.14 13.69 35.69
C PRO A 124 -13.03 12.34 36.45
N PRO A 125 -12.48 12.32 37.68
CA PRO A 125 -12.39 11.09 38.47
C PRO A 125 -13.78 10.52 38.76
N ILE A 126 -13.97 9.23 38.50
CA ILE A 126 -15.20 8.49 38.80
C ILE A 126 -14.92 7.53 39.94
N TYR A 127 -15.85 7.43 40.87
CA TYR A 127 -15.76 6.51 42.00
C TYR A 127 -17.00 5.63 42.10
N HIS A 128 -16.81 4.40 42.54
CA HIS A 128 -17.87 3.48 42.93
C HIS A 128 -18.06 3.55 44.44
N ASN A 129 -19.24 3.96 44.89
CA ASN A 129 -19.59 3.95 46.31
C ASN A 129 -19.96 2.53 46.75
N LEU A 130 -19.15 1.93 47.62
CA LEU A 130 -19.30 0.53 48.01
C LEU A 130 -20.58 0.27 48.82
N SER A 131 -21.07 1.26 49.57
CA SER A 131 -22.27 1.12 50.41
C SER A 131 -23.58 1.27 49.62
N ARG A 132 -23.58 2.11 48.58
CA ARG A 132 -24.77 2.42 47.77
C ARG A 132 -24.81 1.69 46.44
N HIS A 133 -23.70 1.08 46.01
CA HIS A 133 -23.54 0.44 44.69
C HIS A 133 -23.85 1.40 43.52
N THR A 134 -23.40 2.65 43.64
CA THR A 134 -23.63 3.69 42.63
C THR A 134 -22.33 4.38 42.23
N LEU A 135 -22.26 4.91 41.01
CA LEU A 135 -21.17 5.78 40.57
C LEU A 135 -21.37 7.22 41.09
N THR A 136 -20.27 7.88 41.46
CA THR A 136 -20.23 9.27 41.93
C THR A 136 -18.93 9.94 41.51
N PHE A 137 -18.94 11.28 41.46
CA PHE A 137 -17.74 12.10 41.21
C PHE A 137 -17.08 12.60 42.51
N GLN A 138 -17.67 12.30 43.68
CA GLN A 138 -17.17 12.74 44.98
C GLN A 138 -16.21 11.72 45.57
N GLU A 139 -15.06 12.19 46.06
CA GLU A 139 -14.11 11.38 46.81
C GLU A 139 -14.58 11.21 48.26
N ASP A 140 -14.55 9.98 48.78
CA ASP A 140 -14.94 9.62 50.15
C ASP A 140 -14.19 8.34 50.57
N VAL A 141 -14.08 8.09 51.88
CA VAL A 141 -13.38 6.92 52.45
C VAL A 141 -14.00 5.59 51.99
N ASN A 142 -15.30 5.57 51.71
CA ASN A 142 -16.03 4.39 51.25
C ASN A 142 -16.13 4.28 49.71
N ASN A 143 -15.42 5.14 48.98
CA ASN A 143 -15.47 5.19 47.52
C ASN A 143 -14.18 4.63 46.92
N GLN A 144 -14.32 3.72 45.96
CA GLN A 144 -13.18 3.19 45.21
C GLN A 144 -13.10 3.85 43.84
N ARG A 145 -11.91 4.32 43.45
CA ARG A 145 -11.70 4.95 42.14
C ARG A 145 -11.91 3.93 41.01
N VAL A 146 -12.64 4.35 39.99
CA VAL A 146 -12.92 3.61 38.76
C VAL A 146 -12.22 4.31 37.60
N ASN A 147 -11.45 3.56 36.82
CA ASN A 147 -10.85 4.04 35.58
C ASN A 147 -11.69 3.55 34.40
N LEU A 148 -12.02 4.44 33.47
CA LEU A 148 -12.70 4.07 32.23
C LEU A 148 -11.68 3.45 31.27
N ASN A 149 -12.02 2.27 30.75
CA ASN A 149 -11.27 1.66 29.65
C ASN A 149 -11.66 2.32 28.32
N GLY A 150 -10.82 2.14 27.29
CA GLY A 150 -11.10 2.63 25.94
C GLY A 150 -10.85 4.12 25.74
N LEU A 151 -10.29 4.83 26.74
CA LEU A 151 -9.85 6.22 26.57
C LEU A 151 -8.37 6.28 26.21
N TYR A 152 -8.04 7.00 25.15
CA TYR A 152 -6.66 7.12 24.66
C TYR A 152 -6.14 8.56 24.73
N ARG A 153 -4.86 8.67 25.06
CA ARG A 153 -4.02 9.86 24.91
C ARG A 153 -3.23 9.72 23.61
N VAL A 154 -3.39 10.67 22.71
CA VAL A 154 -2.70 10.74 21.42
C VAL A 154 -1.61 11.79 21.52
N LYS A 155 -0.36 11.36 21.28
CA LYS A 155 0.83 12.20 21.30
C LYS A 155 1.36 12.34 19.87
N ILE A 156 1.55 13.57 19.41
CA ILE A 156 1.98 13.88 18.04
C ILE A 156 3.41 14.43 18.07
N ASP A 157 4.29 13.83 17.28
CA ASP A 157 5.54 14.44 16.82
C ASP A 157 5.26 15.09 15.46
N LYS A 158 5.41 16.40 15.37
CA LYS A 158 5.13 17.16 14.15
C LYS A 158 6.39 17.41 13.33
N GLU A 159 6.21 17.66 12.05
CA GLU A 159 7.30 18.12 11.18
C GLU A 159 7.80 19.52 11.59
N LYS A 160 9.08 19.81 11.31
CA LYS A 160 9.78 21.02 11.80
C LYS A 160 9.23 22.32 11.19
N ASP A 161 8.59 22.23 10.02
CA ASP A 161 8.01 23.32 9.23
C ASP A 161 6.52 23.57 9.51
N ILE A 162 5.91 22.81 10.43
CA ILE A 162 4.54 23.04 10.86
C ILE A 162 4.49 24.02 12.03
N PHE A 163 3.91 25.19 11.78
CA PHE A 163 3.80 26.27 12.76
C PHE A 163 2.40 26.42 13.38
N ASP A 164 1.35 25.90 12.72
CA ASP A 164 -0.03 25.99 13.18
C ASP A 164 -0.46 24.69 13.89
N ASP A 165 -0.20 24.65 15.19
CA ASP A 165 -0.54 23.52 16.06
C ASP A 165 -2.05 23.28 16.14
N ALA A 166 -2.85 24.35 16.13
CA ALA A 166 -4.30 24.23 16.26
C ALA A 166 -4.92 23.55 15.04
N SER A 167 -4.50 23.96 13.84
CA SER A 167 -4.94 23.33 12.59
C SER A 167 -4.54 21.86 12.49
N LEU A 168 -3.30 21.52 12.87
CA LEU A 168 -2.85 20.12 12.86
C LEU A 168 -3.65 19.26 13.85
N ILE A 169 -3.89 19.75 15.07
CA ILE A 169 -4.68 19.04 16.08
C ILE A 169 -6.11 18.80 15.59
N GLU A 170 -6.74 19.77 14.94
CA GLU A 170 -8.09 19.61 14.40
C GLU A 170 -8.15 18.61 13.23
N LYS A 171 -7.14 18.59 12.35
CA LYS A 171 -7.01 17.56 11.31
C LYS A 171 -6.90 16.16 11.92
N VAL A 172 -6.03 16.01 12.92
CA VAL A 172 -5.83 14.73 13.63
C VAL A 172 -7.11 14.28 14.31
N LYS A 173 -7.78 15.14 15.08
CA LYS A 173 -9.07 14.82 15.71
C LYS A 173 -10.12 14.42 14.69
N THR A 174 -10.21 15.14 13.58
CA THR A 174 -11.18 14.82 12.51
C THR A 174 -10.94 13.42 11.95
N LYS A 175 -9.69 13.08 11.60
CA LYS A 175 -9.33 11.75 11.10
C LYS A 175 -9.61 10.66 12.14
N LEU A 176 -9.28 10.89 13.41
CA LEU A 176 -9.56 9.94 14.50
C LEU A 176 -11.06 9.70 14.69
N GLN A 177 -11.88 10.76 14.68
CA GLN A 177 -13.33 10.66 14.87
C GLN A 177 -14.04 9.96 13.70
N GLN A 178 -13.49 10.01 12.48
CA GLN A 178 -13.97 9.23 11.33
C GLN A 178 -13.78 7.72 11.53
N HIS A 179 -12.81 7.32 12.36
CA HIS A 179 -12.45 5.93 12.63
C HIS A 179 -12.59 5.56 14.11
N ARG A 180 -13.51 6.19 14.85
CA ARG A 180 -13.70 5.91 16.28
C ARG A 180 -14.38 4.55 16.50
N ASN A 181 -13.69 3.65 17.21
CA ASN A 181 -14.20 2.32 17.54
C ASN A 181 -15.32 2.33 18.59
N LEU A 182 -16.03 1.20 18.70
CA LEU A 182 -17.07 1.01 19.70
C LEU A 182 -16.47 1.02 21.10
N CYS A 183 -17.11 1.75 22.04
CA CYS A 183 -16.65 1.88 23.42
C CYS A 183 -15.24 2.48 23.59
N GLU A 184 -14.70 3.14 22.55
CA GLU A 184 -13.42 3.83 22.60
C GLU A 184 -13.57 5.32 22.28
N ASP A 185 -12.68 6.14 22.84
CA ASP A 185 -12.59 7.57 22.56
C ASP A 185 -11.17 8.14 22.75
N PHE A 186 -10.89 9.26 22.08
CA PHE A 186 -9.60 9.94 22.09
C PHE A 186 -9.66 11.16 23.01
N ALA A 187 -9.58 10.91 24.32
CA ALA A 187 -9.82 11.94 25.34
C ALA A 187 -8.81 13.10 25.33
N LYS A 188 -7.58 12.87 24.84
CA LYS A 188 -6.56 13.92 24.74
C LYS A 188 -5.75 13.76 23.46
N VAL A 189 -5.61 14.84 22.69
CA VAL A 189 -4.74 14.92 21.52
C VAL A 189 -3.80 16.10 21.75
N GLU A 190 -2.49 15.88 21.72
CA GLU A 190 -1.50 16.93 21.95
C GLU A 190 -0.25 16.76 21.09
N ILE A 191 0.33 17.90 20.72
CA ILE A 191 1.65 17.97 20.09
C ILE A 191 2.68 17.98 21.20
N LEU A 192 3.66 17.08 21.10
CA LEU A 192 4.70 16.98 22.09
C LEU A 192 5.69 18.16 21.97
N PRO A 193 6.11 18.75 23.09
CA PRO A 193 7.15 19.78 23.11
C PRO A 193 8.50 19.21 22.68
N ILE A 194 9.28 20.03 21.97
CA ILE A 194 10.62 19.66 21.53
C ILE A 194 11.58 19.61 22.73
N GLU A 195 12.37 18.53 22.80
CA GLU A 195 13.55 18.42 23.66
C GLU A 195 14.79 18.55 22.79
N GLU A 196 15.49 19.68 22.90
CA GLU A 196 16.66 19.95 22.07
C GLU A 196 17.87 19.19 22.61
N ILE A 197 18.44 18.33 21.77
CA ILE A 197 19.63 17.54 22.06
C ILE A 197 20.84 18.22 21.45
N THR A 198 21.86 18.48 22.27
CA THR A 198 23.15 19.03 21.82
C THR A 198 24.22 17.97 21.95
N ILE A 199 24.95 17.73 20.86
CA ILE A 199 26.13 16.87 20.85
C ILE A 199 27.37 17.75 20.85
N ASN A 200 28.27 17.53 21.81
CA ASN A 200 29.57 18.14 21.87
C ASN A 200 30.62 17.08 21.55
N ALA A 201 31.38 17.24 20.48
CA ALA A 201 32.34 16.22 20.05
C ALA A 201 33.61 16.81 19.44
N GLU A 202 34.73 16.17 19.76
CA GLU A 202 36.03 16.38 19.13
C GLU A 202 36.39 15.16 18.29
N ILE A 203 36.62 15.35 17.00
CA ILE A 203 36.73 14.26 16.02
C ILE A 203 38.00 14.45 15.20
N GLU A 204 38.81 13.39 15.05
CA GLU A 204 39.95 13.37 14.14
C GLU A 204 39.52 12.87 12.76
N VAL A 205 39.93 13.58 11.71
CA VAL A 205 39.59 13.26 10.32
C VAL A 205 40.82 12.83 9.53
N GLU A 206 40.62 11.98 8.54
CA GLU A 206 41.65 11.54 7.61
C GLU A 206 42.06 12.66 6.65
N GLU A 207 43.24 12.49 6.03
CA GLU A 207 43.70 13.46 5.03
C GLU A 207 42.96 13.28 3.71
N GLY A 208 42.55 14.39 3.09
CA GLY A 208 41.92 14.39 1.75
C GLY A 208 40.40 14.57 1.78
N PHE A 209 39.77 14.48 2.95
CA PHE A 209 38.33 14.70 3.12
C PHE A 209 37.99 16.18 3.39
N ASP A 210 36.84 16.65 2.87
CA ASP A 210 36.31 17.97 3.15
C ASP A 210 35.53 17.98 4.48
N GLY A 211 35.98 18.79 5.44
CA GLY A 211 35.32 18.95 6.73
C GLY A 211 33.86 19.44 6.63
N ASN A 212 33.51 20.20 5.59
CA ASN A 212 32.13 20.66 5.39
C ASN A 212 31.19 19.51 5.00
N GLU A 213 31.67 18.61 4.14
CA GLU A 213 30.94 17.40 3.77
C GLU A 213 30.83 16.44 4.96
N LEU A 214 31.91 16.24 5.70
CA LEU A 214 31.91 15.42 6.91
C LEU A 214 30.94 15.95 7.97
N MET A 215 30.88 17.27 8.18
CA MET A 215 29.90 17.88 9.09
C MET A 215 28.45 17.60 8.65
N ALA A 216 28.17 17.66 7.34
CA ALA A 216 26.83 17.36 6.81
C ALA A 216 26.46 15.89 7.01
N LYS A 217 27.39 14.96 6.74
CA LYS A 217 27.21 13.52 6.99
C LYS A 217 27.01 13.22 8.49
N PHE A 218 27.82 13.85 9.35
CA PHE A 218 27.70 13.76 10.81
C PHE A 218 26.31 14.21 11.26
N TYR A 219 25.90 15.42 10.87
CA TYR A 219 24.63 15.98 11.29
C TYR A 219 23.46 15.11 10.83
N TRP A 220 23.49 14.66 9.57
CA TRP A 220 22.46 13.78 9.00
C TRP A 220 22.35 12.44 9.75
N GLY A 221 23.48 11.78 10.00
CA GLY A 221 23.50 10.50 10.71
C GLY A 221 22.97 10.60 12.14
N ILE A 222 23.35 11.66 12.86
CA ILE A 222 22.94 11.89 14.25
C ILE A 222 21.47 12.34 14.32
N ASP A 223 21.02 13.27 13.47
CA ASP A 223 19.62 13.73 13.44
C ASP A 223 18.68 12.55 13.12
N ASN A 224 19.05 11.71 12.14
CA ASN A 224 18.27 10.52 11.80
C ASN A 224 18.29 9.45 12.92
N PHE A 225 19.36 9.36 13.71
CA PHE A 225 19.38 8.43 14.85
C PHE A 225 18.52 8.91 16.03
N ILE A 226 18.56 10.21 16.32
CA ILE A 226 17.81 10.83 17.43
C ILE A 226 16.34 10.90 17.08
N SER A 227 16.02 11.33 15.87
CA SER A 227 14.68 11.64 15.40
C SER A 227 14.48 11.05 14.01
N PRO A 228 14.42 9.70 13.88
CA PRO A 228 14.28 9.05 12.58
C PRO A 228 12.98 9.47 11.88
N GLN A 229 12.88 9.20 10.58
CA GLN A 229 11.65 9.32 9.80
C GLN A 229 11.20 7.95 9.30
N LEU A 230 9.88 7.70 9.34
CA LEU A 230 9.30 6.51 8.71
C LEU A 230 9.33 6.67 7.19
N GLN A 231 9.53 5.57 6.48
CA GLN A 231 9.57 5.57 5.03
C GLN A 231 8.25 5.05 4.49
N PHE A 232 7.69 5.77 3.54
CA PHE A 232 6.60 5.28 2.72
C PHE A 232 7.17 4.48 1.55
N PHE A 233 6.55 3.35 1.26
CA PHE A 233 6.86 2.52 0.11
C PHE A 233 5.77 2.63 -0.95
N THR A 234 6.17 2.50 -2.21
CA THR A 234 5.25 2.28 -3.33
C THR A 234 4.84 0.81 -3.41
N LEU A 235 3.71 0.53 -4.07
CA LEU A 235 3.26 -0.84 -4.35
C LEU A 235 4.36 -1.65 -5.04
N LYS A 236 4.99 -1.05 -6.06
CA LYS A 236 6.06 -1.67 -6.83
C LYS A 236 7.26 -2.06 -5.96
N GLU A 237 7.69 -1.19 -5.05
CA GLU A 237 8.84 -1.47 -4.17
C GLU A 237 8.55 -2.64 -3.23
N LEU A 238 7.34 -2.74 -2.68
CA LEU A 238 6.99 -3.85 -1.79
C LEU A 238 6.86 -5.18 -2.56
N LEU A 239 6.34 -5.15 -3.78
CA LEU A 239 6.32 -6.32 -4.66
C LEU A 239 7.73 -6.78 -5.06
N GLU A 240 8.65 -5.84 -5.35
CA GLU A 240 10.05 -6.13 -5.64
C GLU A 240 10.81 -6.68 -4.42
N GLN A 241 10.38 -6.32 -3.20
CA GLN A 241 10.86 -6.92 -1.95
C GLN A 241 10.28 -8.33 -1.69
N GLY A 242 9.38 -8.82 -2.56
CA GLY A 242 8.79 -10.14 -2.47
C GLY A 242 7.57 -10.24 -1.56
N LYS A 243 6.99 -9.11 -1.14
CA LYS A 243 5.76 -9.12 -0.34
C LYS A 243 4.55 -9.47 -1.20
N THR A 244 3.64 -10.22 -0.61
CA THR A 244 2.38 -10.60 -1.23
C THR A 244 1.37 -9.44 -1.17
N PRO A 245 0.41 -9.35 -2.12
CA PRO A 245 -0.69 -8.39 -2.03
C PRO A 245 -1.41 -8.39 -0.69
N GLU A 246 -1.65 -9.57 -0.12
CA GLU A 246 -2.31 -9.74 1.18
C GLU A 246 -1.54 -9.04 2.29
N GLU A 247 -0.21 -9.16 2.32
CA GLU A 247 0.65 -8.46 3.29
C GLU A 247 0.72 -6.95 3.03
N ILE A 248 0.72 -6.52 1.77
CA ILE A 248 0.85 -5.11 1.39
C ILE A 248 -0.41 -4.31 1.77
N PHE A 249 -1.58 -4.90 1.53
CA PHE A 249 -2.87 -4.26 1.79
C PHE A 249 -3.47 -4.60 3.16
N ASP A 250 -2.76 -5.33 4.02
CA ASP A 250 -3.20 -5.58 5.40
C ASP A 250 -3.13 -4.29 6.24
N GLY A 251 -4.26 -3.92 6.83
CA GLY A 251 -4.42 -2.72 7.63
C GLY A 251 -5.12 -1.57 6.89
N VAL A 252 -4.82 -0.35 7.31
CA VAL A 252 -5.59 0.85 6.96
C VAL A 252 -5.25 1.35 5.55
N PRO A 253 -6.23 1.78 4.73
CA PRO A 253 -5.96 2.35 3.42
C PRO A 253 -5.34 3.76 3.53
N LEU A 254 -4.00 3.84 3.48
CA LEU A 254 -3.24 5.10 3.56
C LEU A 254 -3.22 5.85 2.23
N GLU A 255 -3.17 7.18 2.24
CA GLU A 255 -3.19 8.04 1.05
C GLU A 255 -1.79 8.15 0.40
N HIS A 256 -0.73 8.13 1.22
CA HIS A 256 0.65 8.43 0.79
C HIS A 256 1.54 7.22 0.50
N GLY A 257 0.96 6.04 0.27
CA GLY A 257 1.68 4.80 -0.05
C GLY A 257 1.46 3.76 1.05
N PHE A 258 2.49 2.97 1.33
CA PHE A 258 2.43 1.90 2.32
C PHE A 258 3.47 2.08 3.41
N ILE A 259 3.08 1.78 4.65
CA ILE A 259 3.99 1.72 5.80
C ILE A 259 4.07 0.26 6.24
N ASP A 260 5.29 -0.27 6.21
CA ASP A 260 5.54 -1.64 6.61
C ASP A 260 5.41 -1.85 8.13
N ASP A 261 4.82 -2.99 8.53
CA ASP A 261 4.67 -3.35 9.94
C ASP A 261 6.00 -3.67 10.63
N GLU A 262 6.96 -4.25 9.93
CA GLU A 262 8.29 -4.45 10.53
C GLU A 262 8.94 -3.10 10.86
N GLN A 263 8.79 -2.13 9.96
CA GLN A 263 9.28 -0.78 10.17
C GLN A 263 8.58 -0.12 11.35
N ILE A 264 7.24 -0.11 11.41
CA ILE A 264 6.51 0.56 12.50
C ILE A 264 6.85 -0.03 13.87
N ASN A 265 7.01 -1.35 13.94
CA ASN A 265 7.37 -2.09 15.16
C ASN A 265 8.81 -1.79 15.61
N SER A 266 9.74 -1.60 14.69
CA SER A 266 11.11 -1.17 15.03
C SER A 266 11.17 0.28 15.51
N PHE A 267 10.18 1.09 15.14
CA PHE A 267 10.18 2.53 15.34
C PHE A 267 9.58 2.94 16.68
N ILE A 268 10.18 2.46 17.77
CA ILE A 268 9.74 2.76 19.13
C ILE A 268 10.35 4.08 19.59
N LYS A 269 9.58 4.87 20.34
CA LYS A 269 10.09 6.09 20.96
C LYS A 269 11.26 5.75 21.90
N LYS A 270 12.43 6.31 21.62
CA LYS A 270 13.63 6.10 22.44
C LYS A 270 13.43 6.71 23.82
N LYS A 271 13.80 5.96 24.85
CA LYS A 271 13.83 6.42 26.24
C LYS A 271 15.19 6.97 26.63
N GLU A 272 16.23 6.53 25.93
CA GLU A 272 17.62 6.82 26.26
C GLU A 272 18.43 6.95 24.97
N LEU A 273 19.46 7.81 24.99
CA LEU A 273 20.48 7.91 23.96
C LEU A 273 21.81 7.48 24.55
N TYR A 274 22.41 6.43 23.98
CA TYR A 274 23.72 5.94 24.39
C TYR A 274 24.81 6.61 23.56
N THR A 275 25.83 7.14 24.23
CA THR A 275 27.01 7.73 23.57
C THR A 275 27.71 6.70 22.67
N SER A 276 27.75 5.42 23.06
CA SER A 276 28.34 4.34 22.28
C SER A 276 27.68 4.14 20.92
N ASP A 277 26.35 4.26 20.83
CA ASP A 277 25.64 4.18 19.57
C ASP A 277 25.96 5.37 18.66
N LEU A 278 26.03 6.58 19.23
CA LEU A 278 26.43 7.77 18.47
C LEU A 278 27.86 7.64 17.95
N ILE A 279 28.80 7.17 18.78
CA ILE A 279 30.19 6.92 18.37
C ILE A 279 30.24 5.94 17.20
N ARG A 280 29.46 4.84 17.24
CA ARG A 280 29.40 3.89 16.12
C ARG A 280 28.97 4.58 14.82
N ILE A 281 27.89 5.35 14.87
CA ILE A 281 27.37 6.10 13.71
C ILE A 281 28.39 7.08 13.17
N ILE A 282 29.15 7.74 14.06
CA ILE A 282 30.19 8.69 13.66
C ILE A 282 31.36 7.97 13.00
N LEU A 283 31.82 6.84 13.57
CA LEU A 283 32.94 6.07 13.01
C LEU A 283 32.60 5.40 11.67
N ASP A 284 31.32 5.13 11.39
CA ASP A 284 30.86 4.59 10.10
C ASP A 284 30.95 5.63 8.96
N ILE A 285 31.19 6.92 9.27
CA ILE A 285 31.33 7.97 8.27
C ILE A 285 32.74 7.90 7.68
N GLU A 286 32.82 7.59 6.37
CA GLU A 286 34.07 7.60 5.61
C GLU A 286 34.79 8.94 5.74
N GLY A 287 36.07 8.88 6.14
CA GLY A 287 36.93 10.04 6.41
C GLY A 287 37.03 10.44 7.88
N ILE A 288 36.28 9.81 8.78
CA ILE A 288 36.47 9.95 10.23
C ILE A 288 37.44 8.89 10.74
N LYS A 289 38.52 9.32 11.40
CA LYS A 289 39.58 8.44 11.91
C LYS A 289 39.32 8.00 13.35
N THR A 290 38.92 8.94 14.22
CA THR A 290 38.57 8.63 15.62
C THR A 290 37.70 9.72 16.24
N VAL A 291 36.89 9.34 17.24
CA VAL A 291 36.19 10.26 18.13
C VAL A 291 37.01 10.41 19.41
N LYS A 292 37.50 11.62 19.72
CA LYS A 292 38.32 11.89 20.91
C LYS A 292 37.47 12.08 22.15
N THR A 293 36.42 12.89 22.03
CA THR A 293 35.46 13.16 23.10
C THR A 293 34.05 13.25 22.51
N LEU A 294 33.05 12.78 23.24
CA LEU A 294 31.64 12.96 22.91
C LEU A 294 30.84 13.14 24.21
N ARG A 295 30.03 14.19 24.26
CA ARG A 295 29.10 14.49 25.35
C ARG A 295 27.75 14.87 24.79
N ILE A 296 26.69 14.40 25.45
CA ILE A 296 25.30 14.63 25.05
C ILE A 296 24.66 15.50 26.13
N SER A 297 23.91 16.54 25.76
CA SER A 297 23.11 17.32 26.70
C SER A 297 21.71 17.56 26.15
N SER A 298 20.74 17.69 27.06
CA SER A 298 19.34 18.01 26.75
C SER A 298 18.99 19.42 27.24
N SER A 299 18.10 20.13 26.54
CA SER A 299 17.53 21.39 27.02
C SER A 299 16.73 21.27 28.32
N ARG A 300 16.37 20.05 28.73
CA ARG A 300 15.63 19.77 29.97
C ARG A 300 16.51 19.42 31.17
N LEU A 301 17.77 19.06 30.92
CA LEU A 301 18.72 18.68 31.95
C LEU A 301 19.81 19.74 32.07
N SER A 302 20.27 20.00 33.29
CA SER A 302 21.25 21.06 33.54
C SER A 302 22.70 20.64 33.27
N GLN A 303 22.96 19.35 33.11
CA GLN A 303 24.30 18.79 32.95
C GLN A 303 24.41 17.97 31.66
N SER A 304 25.63 17.92 31.13
CA SER A 304 26.00 17.06 30.00
C SER A 304 26.34 15.67 30.50
N GLU A 305 25.85 14.66 29.81
CA GLU A 305 26.09 13.24 30.08
C GLU A 305 27.17 12.67 29.16
N GLU A 306 28.02 11.80 29.72
CA GLU A 306 29.11 11.15 28.99
C GLU A 306 28.72 9.78 28.42
N TRP A 307 27.76 9.09 29.03
CA TRP A 307 27.47 7.69 28.72
C TRP A 307 26.07 7.46 28.18
N VAL A 308 25.08 8.01 28.85
CA VAL A 308 23.66 7.81 28.54
C VAL A 308 22.88 9.07 28.90
N LEU A 309 22.03 9.52 27.99
CA LEU A 309 21.09 10.60 28.22
C LEU A 309 19.67 10.03 28.28
N SER A 310 18.99 10.18 29.42
CA SER A 310 17.57 9.85 29.53
C SER A 310 16.72 10.93 28.86
N LEU A 311 15.73 10.50 28.07
CA LEU A 311 14.81 11.37 27.32
C LEU A 311 13.47 11.49 28.04
N ASP A 312 12.83 12.65 27.94
CA ASP A 312 11.50 12.87 28.52
C ASP A 312 10.42 12.10 27.73
N PRO A 313 9.63 11.22 28.37
CA PRO A 313 8.57 10.47 27.71
C PRO A 313 7.45 11.34 27.13
N ASP A 314 7.35 12.61 27.53
CA ASP A 314 6.37 13.59 27.04
C ASP A 314 7.03 14.73 26.23
N SER A 315 8.18 14.47 25.60
CA SER A 315 8.83 15.37 24.64
C SER A 315 9.17 14.66 23.31
N THR A 316 9.59 15.39 22.29
CA THR A 316 10.22 14.82 21.08
C THR A 316 11.66 15.28 20.96
N PRO A 317 12.64 14.35 20.98
CA PRO A 317 14.04 14.74 20.89
C PRO A 317 14.37 15.22 19.48
N GLN A 318 15.05 16.35 19.39
CA GLN A 318 15.53 16.90 18.12
C GLN A 318 16.96 17.37 18.27
N LEU A 319 17.81 17.05 17.29
CA LEU A 319 19.18 17.57 17.27
C LEU A 319 19.13 19.09 17.11
N LYS A 320 19.95 19.78 17.91
CA LYS A 320 20.15 21.22 17.84
C LYS A 320 20.50 21.63 16.42
N ASP A 321 19.91 22.74 15.96
CA ASP A 321 20.10 23.25 14.59
C ASP A 321 21.57 23.29 14.17
N ILE A 322 21.85 22.86 12.92
CA ILE A 322 23.20 22.76 12.39
C ILE A 322 23.97 24.08 12.41
N GLY A 323 23.30 25.21 12.15
CA GLY A 323 23.92 26.52 12.20
C GLY A 323 24.35 26.88 13.61
N ARG A 324 23.50 26.60 14.61
CA ARG A 324 23.85 26.78 16.02
C ARG A 324 24.98 25.86 16.47
N LEU A 325 24.98 24.59 16.07
CA LEU A 325 26.07 23.65 16.38
C LEU A 325 27.44 24.14 15.84
N ILE A 326 27.45 24.69 14.62
CA ILE A 326 28.65 25.25 13.99
C ILE A 326 29.11 26.53 14.71
N ASN A 327 28.18 27.47 14.92
CA ASN A 327 28.49 28.79 15.48
C ASN A 327 28.98 28.72 16.93
N GLU A 328 28.41 27.82 17.73
CA GLU A 328 28.82 27.57 19.12
C GLU A 328 30.02 26.61 19.24
N LYS A 329 30.54 26.09 18.12
CA LYS A 329 31.65 25.13 18.07
C LYS A 329 31.41 23.87 18.90
N ASN A 330 30.17 23.36 18.90
CA ASN A 330 29.87 22.11 19.59
C ASN A 330 30.60 20.92 18.94
N ILE A 331 30.82 20.97 17.62
CA ILE A 331 31.55 19.93 16.87
C ILE A 331 32.86 20.51 16.34
N ILE A 332 33.97 19.86 16.68
CA ILE A 332 35.32 20.28 16.26
C ILE A 332 36.00 19.13 15.53
N PHE A 333 36.29 19.32 14.24
CA PHE A 333 37.10 18.41 13.45
C PHE A 333 38.57 18.78 13.52
N TYR A 334 39.45 17.81 13.71
CA TYR A 334 40.90 17.96 13.76
C TYR A 334 41.57 17.25 12.60
N LYS A 335 42.47 17.94 11.91
CA LYS A 335 43.46 17.33 11.03
C LYS A 335 44.81 17.37 11.75
N GLY A 336 45.19 16.26 12.37
CA GLY A 336 46.30 16.23 13.33
C GLY A 336 46.00 17.08 14.57
N GLN A 337 46.70 18.20 14.73
CA GLN A 337 46.48 19.16 15.83
C GLN A 337 45.74 20.44 15.41
N ILE A 338 45.40 20.59 14.13
CA ILE A 338 44.81 21.81 13.60
C ILE A 338 43.28 21.65 13.58
N PRO A 339 42.52 22.50 14.30
CA PRO A 339 41.06 22.51 14.19
C PRO A 339 40.66 23.04 12.81
N GLY A 340 39.82 22.28 12.11
CA GLY A 340 39.25 22.65 10.82
C GLY A 340 38.23 23.79 10.96
N ASN A 341 38.20 24.68 9.98
CA ASN A 341 37.17 25.70 9.88
C ASN A 341 35.98 25.16 9.07
N ILE A 342 34.78 25.26 9.63
CA ILE A 342 33.54 24.78 9.03
C ILE A 342 32.72 25.97 8.53
N ASN A 343 32.32 25.92 7.27
CA ASN A 343 31.50 26.95 6.64
C ASN A 343 30.03 26.52 6.60
N GLU A 344 29.18 27.20 7.37
CA GLU A 344 27.75 26.90 7.49
C GLU A 344 27.03 26.77 6.13
N THR A 345 27.30 27.70 5.20
CA THR A 345 26.64 27.71 3.88
C THR A 345 26.98 26.46 3.08
N LYS A 346 28.26 26.05 3.05
CA LYS A 346 28.68 24.83 2.37
C LYS A 346 28.05 23.60 3.01
N VAL A 347 28.06 23.51 4.33
CA VAL A 347 27.49 22.38 5.06
C VAL A 347 25.99 22.23 4.75
N LYS A 348 25.24 23.33 4.78
CA LYS A 348 23.80 23.33 4.43
C LYS A 348 23.57 22.85 2.99
N SER A 349 24.41 23.25 2.04
CA SER A 349 24.33 22.75 0.65
C SER A 349 24.58 21.24 0.56
N HIS A 350 25.60 20.72 1.26
CA HIS A 350 25.86 19.27 1.30
C HIS A 350 24.73 18.50 1.99
N LEU A 351 24.17 19.06 3.08
CA LEU A 351 23.05 18.45 3.79
C LEU A 351 21.79 18.36 2.89
N GLN A 352 21.50 19.41 2.12
CA GLN A 352 20.39 19.38 1.16
C GLN A 352 20.56 18.29 0.10
N LEU A 353 21.78 18.06 -0.38
CA LEU A 353 22.07 16.97 -1.33
C LEU A 353 21.87 15.59 -0.70
N LEU A 354 22.26 15.41 0.57
CA LEU A 354 22.05 14.17 1.32
C LEU A 354 20.55 13.92 1.57
N GLN A 355 19.81 14.97 1.89
CA GLN A 355 18.36 14.93 2.04
C GLN A 355 17.73 14.53 0.71
N GLN A 356 17.99 15.22 -0.40
CA GLN A 356 17.39 14.91 -1.71
C GLN A 356 17.66 13.47 -2.19
N LYS A 357 18.83 12.90 -1.89
CA LYS A 357 19.15 11.50 -2.22
C LYS A 357 18.34 10.49 -1.40
N ASN A 358 17.93 10.86 -0.19
CA ASN A 358 17.22 9.99 0.76
C ASN A 358 15.72 10.32 0.88
N THR A 359 15.30 11.51 0.47
CA THR A 359 13.90 11.84 0.24
C THR A 359 13.50 11.08 -1.02
N LYS A 360 13.05 9.84 -0.85
CA LYS A 360 12.02 9.31 -1.74
C LYS A 360 10.83 10.26 -1.58
N LEU A 361 10.85 11.32 -2.39
CA LEU A 361 9.77 12.29 -2.49
C LEU A 361 8.46 11.53 -2.72
N PRO A 362 7.33 12.09 -2.26
CA PRO A 362 6.00 11.50 -2.34
C PRO A 362 5.60 11.37 -3.80
N SER A 363 6.06 10.31 -4.45
CA SER A 363 5.53 9.87 -5.75
C SER A 363 4.07 9.42 -5.60
N THR A 364 3.60 9.25 -4.37
CA THR A 364 2.25 8.82 -4.03
C THR A 364 1.50 9.95 -3.32
N ARG A 365 1.00 10.95 -4.07
CA ARG A 365 -0.22 11.65 -3.61
C ARG A 365 -1.46 10.75 -3.74
N GLN A 366 -1.32 9.68 -4.52
CA GLN A 366 -2.27 8.61 -4.63
C GLN A 366 -1.52 7.30 -4.49
N THR A 367 -1.96 6.47 -3.56
CA THR A 367 -1.47 5.11 -3.44
C THR A 367 -1.98 4.29 -4.61
N GLU A 368 -1.05 3.63 -5.30
CA GLU A 368 -1.36 2.75 -6.42
C GLU A 368 -2.08 1.48 -5.94
N ASP A 369 -2.89 0.92 -6.83
CA ASP A 369 -3.56 -0.37 -6.63
C ASP A 369 -3.03 -1.38 -7.64
N ILE A 370 -3.34 -2.66 -7.43
CA ILE A 370 -3.04 -3.70 -8.40
C ILE A 370 -3.91 -3.45 -9.63
N PRO A 371 -3.31 -3.30 -10.83
CA PRO A 371 -4.08 -2.98 -12.03
C PRO A 371 -5.01 -4.14 -12.38
N ILE A 372 -6.29 -3.83 -12.54
CA ILE A 372 -7.26 -4.79 -13.10
C ILE A 372 -6.95 -4.94 -14.60
N PRO A 373 -6.77 -6.17 -15.11
CA PRO A 373 -6.52 -6.39 -16.53
C PRO A 373 -7.64 -5.80 -17.41
N VAL A 374 -7.26 -4.98 -18.39
CA VAL A 374 -8.21 -4.40 -19.36
C VAL A 374 -8.28 -5.33 -20.56
N GLY A 375 -9.47 -5.89 -20.82
CA GLY A 375 -9.75 -6.67 -22.02
C GLY A 375 -10.32 -5.84 -23.16
N GLN A 376 -10.44 -6.49 -24.32
CA GLN A 376 -11.12 -5.97 -25.49
C GLN A 376 -12.56 -6.47 -25.52
N TYR A 377 -13.53 -5.55 -25.61
CA TYR A 377 -14.94 -5.91 -25.76
C TYR A 377 -15.17 -6.77 -27.00
N ARG A 378 -15.92 -7.85 -26.82
CA ARG A 378 -16.42 -8.72 -27.88
C ARG A 378 -17.95 -8.69 -27.86
N GLU A 379 -18.58 -8.47 -29.01
CA GLU A 379 -20.03 -8.54 -29.13
C GLU A 379 -20.47 -10.02 -29.19
N LEU A 380 -20.57 -10.66 -28.02
CA LEU A 380 -20.89 -12.08 -27.91
C LEU A 380 -22.39 -12.35 -27.96
N SER A 381 -23.23 -11.32 -27.80
CA SER A 381 -24.68 -11.44 -27.76
C SER A 381 -25.33 -11.55 -29.15
N ASP A 382 -24.59 -11.18 -30.20
CA ASP A 382 -25.05 -11.28 -31.57
C ASP A 382 -25.18 -12.76 -31.97
N TYR A 383 -26.38 -13.17 -32.37
CA TYR A 383 -26.72 -14.56 -32.67
C TYR A 383 -27.38 -14.65 -34.03
N GLU A 384 -26.77 -15.44 -34.90
CA GLU A 384 -27.36 -15.84 -36.17
C GLU A 384 -27.89 -17.27 -36.07
N SER A 385 -29.10 -17.50 -36.56
CA SER A 385 -29.72 -18.82 -36.52
C SER A 385 -29.06 -19.75 -37.53
N ILE A 386 -28.69 -20.95 -37.09
CA ILE A 386 -28.15 -22.01 -37.97
C ILE A 386 -29.10 -22.36 -39.13
N GLN A 387 -30.39 -21.99 -39.04
CA GLN A 387 -31.36 -22.14 -40.14
C GLN A 387 -30.90 -21.42 -41.42
N ASN A 388 -30.17 -20.31 -41.27
CA ASN A 388 -29.64 -19.53 -42.38
C ASN A 388 -28.45 -20.22 -43.06
N ASP A 389 -27.76 -21.12 -42.37
CA ASP A 389 -26.60 -21.88 -42.88
C ASP A 389 -27.02 -23.15 -43.64
N PHE A 390 -28.30 -23.54 -43.60
CA PHE A 390 -28.81 -24.66 -44.39
C PHE A 390 -28.81 -24.34 -45.89
N PRO A 391 -28.62 -25.37 -46.75
CA PRO A 391 -28.79 -25.19 -48.18
C PRO A 391 -30.17 -24.60 -48.51
N VAL A 392 -30.21 -23.63 -49.43
CA VAL A 392 -31.43 -22.89 -49.83
C VAL A 392 -32.59 -23.81 -50.21
N THR A 393 -32.31 -25.02 -50.70
CA THR A 393 -33.32 -26.03 -51.06
C THR A 393 -34.20 -26.46 -49.88
N TYR A 394 -33.72 -26.33 -48.63
CA TYR A 394 -34.50 -26.61 -47.41
C TYR A 394 -35.61 -25.57 -47.22
N GLY A 395 -35.40 -24.33 -47.67
CA GLY A 395 -36.41 -23.27 -47.60
C GLY A 395 -36.74 -22.78 -46.18
N ILE A 396 -35.83 -22.99 -45.23
CA ILE A 396 -35.99 -22.63 -43.81
C ILE A 396 -35.22 -21.36 -43.39
N GLY A 397 -34.27 -20.89 -44.22
CA GLY A 397 -33.57 -19.62 -44.00
C GLY A 397 -34.37 -18.42 -44.50
N GLU A 398 -33.77 -17.22 -44.48
CA GLU A 398 -34.45 -15.95 -44.78
C GLU A 398 -35.21 -15.89 -46.11
N ILE A 399 -34.70 -16.55 -47.15
CA ILE A 399 -35.32 -16.59 -48.50
C ILE A 399 -36.66 -17.36 -48.47
N GLY A 400 -36.77 -18.34 -47.56
CA GLY A 400 -37.94 -19.19 -47.43
C GLY A 400 -38.21 -20.06 -48.67
N LEU A 401 -39.40 -20.67 -48.70
CA LEU A 401 -39.91 -21.37 -49.86
C LEU A 401 -40.57 -20.41 -50.86
N PRO A 402 -40.49 -20.67 -52.17
CA PRO A 402 -41.20 -19.87 -53.16
C PRO A 402 -42.71 -19.94 -52.93
N LEU A 403 -43.44 -18.86 -53.28
CA LEU A 403 -44.90 -18.80 -53.12
C LEU A 403 -45.62 -19.94 -53.87
N SER A 404 -45.03 -20.41 -54.96
CA SER A 404 -45.48 -21.54 -55.78
C SER A 404 -45.27 -22.93 -55.15
N ALA A 405 -44.63 -23.03 -53.98
CA ALA A 405 -44.43 -24.29 -53.29
C ALA A 405 -45.76 -24.94 -52.88
N SER A 406 -45.85 -26.26 -53.06
CA SER A 406 -47.05 -27.04 -52.76
C SER A 406 -47.35 -27.04 -51.25
N PRO A 407 -48.62 -27.27 -50.84
CA PRO A 407 -48.96 -27.42 -49.42
C PRO A 407 -48.15 -28.52 -48.72
N GLN A 408 -47.85 -29.61 -49.42
CA GLN A 408 -47.02 -30.69 -48.90
C GLN A 408 -45.58 -30.23 -48.66
N ARG A 409 -44.99 -29.45 -49.58
CA ARG A 409 -43.63 -28.93 -49.43
C ARG A 409 -43.52 -27.88 -48.31
N LYS A 410 -44.60 -27.17 -48.01
CA LYS A 410 -44.66 -26.21 -46.90
C LYS A 410 -44.85 -26.89 -45.53
N ALA A 411 -45.33 -28.14 -45.52
CA ALA A 411 -45.58 -28.92 -44.30
C ALA A 411 -44.42 -29.85 -43.91
N GLN A 412 -43.57 -30.21 -44.88
CA GLN A 412 -42.28 -30.89 -44.69
C GLN A 412 -41.22 -29.88 -44.28
#